data_AF-A0A7C1G597-F1
#
_entry.id   AF-A0A7C1G597-F1
#
_cell.length_a   1.000
_cell.length_b   1.000
_cell.length_c   1.000
_cell.angle_alpha   90.00
_cell.angle_beta   90.00
_cell.angle_gamma   90.00
#
_symmetry.space_group_name_H-M   'P 1'
#
loop_
_entity.id
_entity.type
_entity.pdbx_description
1 polymer ?
#
loop_
_entity_poly.entity_id
_entity_poly.type
_entity_poly.pdbx_seq_one_letter_code
_entity_poly.pdbx_strand_id
1 'polypeptide(L)'
;MVRGSLKLPYRYQVLQREGGGSDTRRLTLYDQKGFRVRYRKNDGAERIFTVNGPVYNEFSSFFITRAMDLRPGNPFIVPTFADEKRNEVKVLVGNREDVESMFGRVRTIPVMPVMKFKGLYDKNGDTVIWLTDDKCRVPVKINSKILIGSLTATLVDYDNGACTEKCYDEP
;
A
#
# COMPACT_ATOMS: atom_id res chain seq x y z
N MET A 1 -12.10 2.36 -0.45
CA MET A 1 -12.78 2.62 0.84
C MET A 1 -12.57 1.44 1.78
N VAL A 2 -12.35 1.74 3.06
CA VAL A 2 -11.99 0.79 4.12
C VAL A 2 -12.91 0.96 5.35
N ARG A 3 -12.99 -0.04 6.22
CA ARG A 3 -13.80 0.01 7.46
C ARG A 3 -13.20 -0.81 8.61
N GLY A 4 -13.65 -0.52 9.84
CA GLY A 4 -13.21 -1.20 11.06
C GLY A 4 -11.82 -0.77 11.55
N SER A 5 -11.39 -1.32 12.68
CA SER A 5 -10.08 -1.04 13.30
C SER A 5 -8.92 -1.48 12.41
N LEU A 6 -9.06 -2.64 11.76
CA LEU A 6 -8.08 -3.18 10.81
C LEU A 6 -8.11 -2.47 9.45
N LYS A 7 -8.98 -1.46 9.25
CA LYS A 7 -9.12 -0.72 7.98
C LYS A 7 -9.18 -1.65 6.76
N LEU A 8 -9.94 -2.74 6.88
CA LEU A 8 -10.12 -3.69 5.79
C LEU A 8 -10.94 -3.05 4.66
N PRO A 9 -10.59 -3.28 3.38
CA PRO A 9 -11.36 -2.76 2.27
C PRO A 9 -12.75 -3.42 2.23
N TYR A 10 -13.74 -2.64 1.83
CA TYR A 10 -15.05 -3.18 1.38
C TYR A 10 -15.32 -2.84 -0.09
N ARG A 11 -14.63 -1.83 -0.63
CA ARG A 11 -14.75 -1.38 -2.02
C ARG A 11 -13.45 -0.75 -2.51
N TYR A 12 -13.08 -1.09 -3.73
CA TYR A 12 -11.97 -0.51 -4.48
C TYR A 12 -12.41 -0.26 -5.92
N GLN A 13 -12.12 0.92 -6.46
CA GLN A 13 -12.52 1.31 -7.80
C GLN A 13 -11.36 2.01 -8.50
N VAL A 14 -11.07 1.59 -9.72
CA VAL A 14 -10.09 2.22 -10.59
C VAL A 14 -10.82 2.74 -11.82
N LEU A 15 -10.63 4.03 -12.10
CA LEU A 15 -11.05 4.68 -13.34
C LEU A 15 -9.78 5.08 -14.08
N GLN A 16 -9.56 4.48 -15.24
CA GLN A 16 -8.38 4.71 -16.06
C GLN A 16 -8.84 5.33 -17.38
N ARG A 17 -8.35 6.54 -17.65
CA ARG A 17 -8.60 7.27 -18.89
C ARG A 17 -7.31 7.33 -19.68
N GLU A 18 -7.27 6.68 -20.82
CA GLU A 18 -6.15 6.75 -21.77
C GLU A 18 -6.63 7.54 -23.00
N GLY A 19 -5.76 8.38 -23.57
CA GLY A 19 -6.12 9.16 -24.76
C GLY A 19 -6.53 8.23 -25.91
N GLY A 20 -7.70 8.47 -26.51
CA GLY A 20 -8.23 7.64 -27.62
C GLY A 20 -9.61 7.02 -27.40
N GLY A 21 -10.29 7.25 -26.27
CA GLY A 21 -11.75 7.16 -26.20
C GLY A 21 -12.39 5.97 -25.49
N SER A 22 -11.68 5.25 -24.59
CA SER A 22 -12.38 4.33 -23.68
C SER A 22 -11.91 4.47 -22.23
N ASP A 23 -12.84 4.87 -21.36
CA ASP A 23 -12.65 4.86 -19.91
C ASP A 23 -12.73 3.40 -19.42
N THR A 24 -11.65 2.90 -18.83
CA THR A 24 -11.66 1.59 -18.17
C THR A 24 -12.06 1.74 -16.71
N ARG A 25 -13.16 1.09 -16.31
CA ARG A 25 -13.63 0.99 -14.93
C ARG A 25 -13.37 -0.40 -14.39
N ARG A 26 -12.64 -0.52 -13.28
CA ARG A 26 -12.52 -1.76 -12.51
C ARG A 26 -13.14 -1.55 -11.14
N LEU A 27 -14.06 -2.42 -10.72
CA LEU A 27 -14.69 -2.40 -9.41
C LEU A 27 -14.41 -3.72 -8.69
N THR A 28 -13.90 -3.63 -7.48
CA THR A 28 -13.70 -4.77 -6.57
C THR A 28 -14.46 -4.52 -5.27
N LEU A 29 -15.32 -5.46 -4.89
CA LEU A 29 -16.07 -5.46 -3.63
C LEU A 29 -15.58 -6.60 -2.74
N TYR A 30 -15.40 -6.32 -1.46
CA TYR A 30 -14.82 -7.25 -0.49
C TYR A 30 -15.84 -7.57 0.59
N ASP A 31 -16.33 -8.81 0.60
CA ASP A 31 -17.06 -9.38 1.71
C ASP A 31 -16.06 -10.06 2.66
N GLN A 32 -15.60 -9.28 3.63
CA GLN A 32 -14.63 -9.74 4.64
C GLN A 32 -15.20 -10.80 5.59
N LYS A 33 -16.54 -10.90 5.75
CA LYS A 33 -17.17 -11.87 6.65
C LYS A 33 -17.46 -13.19 5.93
N GLY A 34 -18.00 -13.11 4.71
CA GLY A 34 -18.25 -14.28 3.85
C GLY A 34 -17.03 -14.75 3.08
N PHE A 35 -15.87 -14.08 3.25
CA PHE A 35 -14.61 -14.34 2.56
C PHE A 35 -14.73 -14.44 1.04
N ARG A 36 -15.38 -13.44 0.45
CA ARG A 36 -15.59 -13.34 -1.00
C ARG A 36 -15.11 -12.01 -1.54
N VAL A 37 -14.48 -12.05 -2.70
CA VAL A 37 -14.12 -10.86 -3.48
C VAL A 37 -14.85 -10.90 -4.80
N ARG A 38 -15.58 -9.83 -5.11
CA ARG A 38 -16.32 -9.68 -6.37
C ARG A 38 -15.64 -8.64 -7.23
N TYR A 39 -15.32 -8.99 -8.46
CA TYR A 39 -14.61 -8.14 -9.41
C TYR A 39 -15.46 -7.94 -10.67
N ARG A 40 -15.52 -6.71 -11.16
CA ARG A 40 -16.13 -6.38 -12.45
C ARG A 40 -15.26 -5.38 -13.23
N LYS A 41 -15.07 -5.65 -14.51
CA LYS A 41 -14.43 -4.73 -15.48
C LYS A 41 -15.51 -4.17 -16.40
N ASN A 42 -15.60 -2.85 -16.50
CA ASN A 42 -16.60 -2.11 -17.28
C ASN A 42 -18.02 -2.63 -16.97
N ASP A 43 -18.74 -3.10 -17.99
CA ASP A 43 -20.07 -3.71 -17.90
C ASP A 43 -20.03 -5.22 -18.19
N GLY A 44 -18.84 -5.83 -18.11
CA GLY A 44 -18.66 -7.26 -18.25
C GLY A 44 -19.22 -8.06 -17.07
N ALA A 45 -19.17 -9.39 -17.19
CA ALA A 45 -19.62 -10.31 -16.15
C ALA A 45 -18.86 -10.11 -14.82
N GLU A 46 -19.58 -10.22 -13.71
CA GLU A 46 -18.98 -10.25 -12.38
C GLU A 46 -18.26 -11.58 -12.17
N ARG A 47 -17.04 -11.51 -11.63
CA ARG A 47 -16.24 -12.66 -11.21
C ARG A 47 -16.19 -12.71 -9.70
N ILE A 48 -16.35 -13.90 -9.12
CA ILE A 48 -16.38 -14.10 -7.68
C ILE A 48 -15.23 -15.01 -7.29
N PHE A 49 -14.44 -14.58 -6.31
CA PHE A 49 -13.31 -15.32 -5.77
C PHE A 49 -13.55 -15.60 -4.29
N THR A 50 -13.45 -16.87 -3.90
CA THR A 50 -13.41 -17.26 -2.49
C THR A 50 -11.99 -17.10 -1.97
N VAL A 51 -11.83 -16.52 -0.79
CA VAL A 51 -10.53 -16.33 -0.13
C VAL A 51 -10.52 -17.03 1.23
N ASN A 52 -9.35 -17.45 1.71
CA ASN A 52 -9.22 -18.10 3.01
C ASN A 52 -8.90 -17.07 4.10
N GLY A 53 -9.88 -16.22 4.43
CA GLY A 53 -9.77 -15.20 5.48
C GLY A 53 -9.76 -13.75 4.97
N PRO A 54 -9.62 -12.77 5.88
CA PRO A 54 -9.59 -11.35 5.52
C PRO A 54 -8.44 -11.01 4.57
N VAL A 55 -8.68 -10.04 3.70
CA VAL A 55 -7.71 -9.58 2.70
C VAL A 55 -7.74 -8.07 2.54
N TYR A 56 -6.56 -7.49 2.38
CA TYR A 56 -6.35 -6.12 1.92
C TYR A 56 -6.29 -6.07 0.39
N ASN A 57 -6.44 -4.87 -0.17
CA ASN A 57 -6.04 -4.53 -1.53
C ASN A 57 -4.71 -3.76 -1.51
N GLU A 58 -4.15 -3.49 -2.69
CA GLU A 58 -2.83 -2.89 -2.88
C GLU A 58 -2.63 -1.60 -2.05
N PHE A 59 -3.65 -0.74 -2.00
CA PHE A 59 -3.58 0.52 -1.24
C PHE A 59 -3.81 0.32 0.26
N SER A 60 -4.81 -0.48 0.66
CA SER A 60 -5.07 -0.73 2.08
C SER A 60 -3.94 -1.52 2.75
N SER A 61 -3.21 -2.36 2.00
CA SER A 61 -2.00 -3.04 2.46
C SER A 61 -0.89 -2.06 2.81
N PHE A 62 -0.74 -1.00 2.00
CA PHE A 62 0.16 0.10 2.30
C PHE A 62 -0.27 0.83 3.58
N PHE A 63 -1.55 1.15 3.74
CA PHE A 63 -2.04 1.85 4.93
C PHE A 63 -1.86 1.07 6.22
N ILE A 64 -2.19 -0.24 6.24
CA ILE A 64 -2.08 -1.04 7.47
C ILE A 64 -0.64 -1.19 7.95
N THR A 65 0.34 -1.11 7.05
CA THR A 65 1.77 -1.17 7.39
C THR A 65 2.17 -0.13 8.45
N ARG A 66 1.53 1.05 8.46
CA ARG A 66 1.76 2.09 9.47
C ARG A 66 1.36 1.69 10.90
N ALA A 67 0.46 0.72 11.04
CA ALA A 67 -0.03 0.23 12.33
C ALA A 67 0.69 -1.04 12.81
N MET A 68 1.60 -1.58 12.00
CA MET A 68 2.33 -2.80 12.34
C MET A 68 3.53 -2.50 13.24
N ASP A 69 4.04 -3.55 13.87
CA ASP A 69 5.28 -3.47 14.64
C ASP A 69 6.49 -3.35 13.71
N LEU A 70 7.00 -2.12 13.57
CA LEU A 70 8.11 -1.78 12.68
C LEU A 70 9.47 -1.90 13.38
N ARG A 71 9.68 -2.97 14.15
CA ARG A 71 11.01 -3.30 14.69
C ARG A 71 11.91 -3.86 13.58
N PRO A 72 13.10 -3.29 13.34
CA PRO A 72 14.05 -3.82 12.36
C PRO A 72 14.32 -5.30 12.59
N GLY A 73 14.35 -6.08 11.49
CA GLY A 73 14.54 -7.53 11.56
C GLY A 73 13.29 -8.34 11.94
N ASN A 74 12.17 -7.70 12.27
CA ASN A 74 10.89 -8.37 12.54
C ASN A 74 9.92 -8.24 11.36
N PRO A 75 9.94 -9.16 10.37
CA PRO A 75 9.02 -9.10 9.24
C PRO A 75 7.60 -9.52 9.65
N PHE A 76 6.60 -9.01 8.93
CA PHE A 76 5.20 -9.40 9.12
C PHE A 76 4.52 -9.71 7.78
N ILE A 77 3.32 -10.28 7.84
CA ILE A 77 2.54 -10.68 6.67
C ILE A 77 1.30 -9.79 6.53
N VAL A 78 1.07 -9.28 5.31
CA VAL A 78 -0.16 -8.58 4.93
C VAL A 78 -0.90 -9.43 3.89
N PRO A 79 -2.03 -10.07 4.25
CA PRO A 79 -2.80 -10.86 3.30
C PRO A 79 -3.46 -9.94 2.28
N THR A 80 -3.06 -10.04 1.02
CA THR A 80 -3.45 -9.10 -0.04
C THR A 80 -4.13 -9.84 -1.18
N PHE A 81 -5.31 -9.39 -1.58
CA PHE A 81 -5.96 -9.86 -2.79
C PHE A 81 -5.37 -9.14 -4.00
N ALA A 82 -4.60 -9.87 -4.79
CA ALA A 82 -3.95 -9.38 -6.01
C ALA A 82 -3.82 -10.55 -6.99
N ASP A 83 -3.79 -10.25 -8.30
CA ASP A 83 -3.73 -11.30 -9.34
C ASP A 83 -4.82 -12.37 -9.13
N GLU A 84 -6.03 -11.91 -8.80
CA GLU A 84 -7.24 -12.73 -8.64
C GLU A 84 -7.18 -13.79 -7.52
N LYS A 85 -6.24 -13.66 -6.59
CA LYS A 85 -6.09 -14.58 -5.45
C LYS A 85 -5.62 -13.88 -4.17
N ARG A 86 -5.77 -14.57 -3.04
CA ARG A 86 -5.14 -14.16 -1.78
C ARG A 86 -3.65 -14.50 -1.81
N ASN A 87 -2.82 -13.50 -1.56
CA ASN A 87 -1.36 -13.63 -1.46
C ASN A 87 -0.90 -13.22 -0.06
N GLU A 88 0.13 -13.87 0.44
CA GLU A 88 0.79 -13.49 1.69
C GLU A 88 1.99 -12.61 1.37
N VAL A 89 1.79 -11.30 1.51
CA VAL A 89 2.86 -10.32 1.24
C VAL A 89 3.71 -10.19 2.49
N LYS A 90 4.94 -10.70 2.44
CA LYS A 90 5.93 -10.49 3.50
C LYS A 90 6.47 -9.07 3.40
N VAL A 91 6.36 -8.31 4.47
CA VAL A 91 6.93 -6.98 4.58
C VAL A 91 8.16 -7.05 5.48
N LEU A 92 9.32 -6.70 4.92
CA LEU A 92 10.56 -6.61 5.67
C LEU A 92 10.66 -5.22 6.30
N VAL A 93 11.24 -5.16 7.50
CA VAL A 93 11.50 -3.91 8.20
C VAL A 93 13.02 -3.71 8.25
N GLY A 94 13.49 -2.64 7.61
CA GLY A 94 14.91 -2.31 7.52
C GLY A 94 15.39 -1.51 8.72
N ASN A 95 16.70 -1.23 8.72
CA ASN A 95 17.31 -0.36 9.73
C ASN A 95 16.89 1.08 9.51
N ARG A 96 16.85 1.85 10.60
CA ARG A 96 16.51 3.27 10.57
C ARG A 96 17.56 4.06 9.81
N GLU A 97 17.10 5.02 9.02
CA GLU A 97 17.96 5.93 8.28
C GLU A 97 17.32 7.31 8.16
N ASP A 98 18.13 8.33 7.90
CA ASP A 98 17.63 9.69 7.73
C ASP A 98 17.38 9.95 6.23
N VAL A 99 16.23 10.54 5.91
CA VAL A 99 15.82 10.80 4.53
C VAL A 99 15.37 12.26 4.40
N GLU A 100 15.81 12.91 3.33
CA GLU A 100 15.33 14.24 2.94
C GLU A 100 13.85 14.18 2.54
N SER A 101 13.06 15.09 3.08
CA SER A 101 11.61 15.19 2.86
C SER A 101 11.14 16.64 2.89
N MET A 102 9.84 16.86 2.65
CA MET A 102 9.23 18.19 2.84
C MET A 102 9.32 18.72 4.28
N PHE A 103 9.62 17.86 5.26
CA PHE A 103 9.85 18.22 6.66
C PHE A 103 11.34 18.49 6.98
N GLY A 104 12.20 18.55 5.96
CA GLY A 104 13.64 18.49 6.11
C GLY A 104 14.14 17.05 6.27
N ARG A 105 15.32 16.91 6.87
CA ARG A 105 15.96 15.61 7.12
C ARG A 105 15.33 14.94 8.34
N VAL A 106 14.58 13.86 8.12
CA VAL A 106 13.82 13.16 9.16
C VAL A 106 14.30 11.73 9.35
N ARG A 107 14.22 11.23 10.59
CA ARG A 107 14.48 9.83 10.91
C ARG A 107 13.35 8.96 10.36
N THR A 108 13.68 7.88 9.66
CA THR A 108 12.70 6.99 9.03
C THR A 108 12.95 5.52 9.32
N ILE A 109 11.92 4.70 9.13
CA ILE A 109 11.96 3.24 9.05
C ILE A 109 11.57 2.81 7.64
N PRO A 110 12.50 2.22 6.85
CA PRO A 110 12.18 1.65 5.56
C PRO A 110 11.45 0.32 5.72
N VAL A 111 10.37 0.13 4.95
CA VAL A 111 9.65 -1.13 4.83
C VAL A 111 9.62 -1.61 3.38
N MET A 112 9.80 -2.91 3.17
CA MET A 112 9.95 -3.51 1.84
C MET A 112 8.96 -4.67 1.65
N PRO A 113 7.87 -4.49 0.91
CA PRO A 113 6.95 -5.57 0.57
C PRO A 113 7.57 -6.49 -0.50
N VAL A 114 7.60 -7.79 -0.21
CA VAL A 114 8.04 -8.84 -1.15
C VAL A 114 6.83 -9.33 -1.95
N MET A 115 6.67 -8.79 -3.16
CA MET A 115 5.54 -9.10 -4.05
C MET A 115 5.91 -10.21 -5.04
N LYS A 116 5.18 -11.34 -5.01
CA LYS A 116 5.44 -12.52 -5.88
C LYS A 116 4.34 -12.78 -6.92
N PHE A 117 3.39 -11.85 -7.09
CA PHE A 117 2.23 -11.99 -7.98
C PHE A 117 2.38 -11.14 -9.26
N LYS A 118 1.60 -11.43 -10.31
CA LYS A 118 1.64 -10.64 -11.56
C LYS A 118 1.03 -9.25 -11.36
N GLY A 119 1.65 -8.21 -11.93
CA GLY A 119 1.18 -6.82 -11.82
C GLY A 119 2.02 -5.84 -12.66
N LEU A 120 1.73 -4.54 -12.52
CA LEU A 120 2.42 -3.44 -13.21
C LEU A 120 3.86 -3.20 -12.72
N TYR A 121 4.22 -3.82 -11.60
CA TYR A 121 5.52 -3.71 -10.94
C TYR A 121 6.29 -5.01 -11.15
N ASP A 122 7.57 -4.89 -11.47
CA ASP A 122 8.43 -5.99 -11.91
C ASP A 122 8.54 -7.10 -10.83
N LYS A 123 8.70 -8.35 -11.27
CA LYS A 123 8.82 -9.53 -10.39
C LYS A 123 10.08 -9.54 -9.54
N ASN A 124 11.01 -8.61 -9.84
CA ASN A 124 12.27 -8.39 -9.14
C ASN A 124 12.30 -7.01 -8.43
N GLY A 125 11.18 -6.28 -8.40
CA GLY A 125 11.11 -4.86 -8.01
C GLY A 125 11.12 -4.63 -6.50
N ASP A 126 12.29 -4.29 -5.95
CA ASP A 126 12.47 -3.83 -4.57
C ASP A 126 11.71 -2.51 -4.36
N THR A 127 10.48 -2.58 -3.86
CA THR A 127 9.79 -1.39 -3.37
C THR A 127 10.26 -1.10 -1.95
N VAL A 128 10.68 0.13 -1.71
CA VAL A 128 11.02 0.65 -0.39
C VAL A 128 10.08 1.82 -0.10
N ILE A 129 9.47 1.78 1.08
CA ILE A 129 8.63 2.85 1.60
C ILE A 129 9.28 3.35 2.88
N TRP A 130 9.60 4.63 2.93
CA TRP A 130 10.14 5.26 4.12
C TRP A 130 9.02 5.89 4.93
N LEU A 131 8.81 5.38 6.15
CA LEU A 131 7.88 5.92 7.12
C LEU A 131 8.66 6.70 8.18
N THR A 132 8.16 7.84 8.65
CA THR A 132 8.81 8.55 9.77
C THR A 132 8.91 7.66 11.02
N ASP A 133 9.98 7.84 11.79
CA ASP A 133 10.22 7.10 13.03
C ASP A 133 9.53 7.73 14.26
N ASP A 134 8.23 7.98 14.13
CA ASP A 134 7.37 8.55 15.18
C ASP A 134 6.05 7.77 15.25
N LYS A 135 5.09 8.26 16.06
CA LYS A 135 3.77 7.62 16.17
C LYS A 135 2.89 7.82 14.93
N CYS A 136 3.12 8.88 14.14
CA CYS A 136 2.35 9.17 12.94
C CYS A 136 2.72 8.23 11.80
N ARG A 137 3.97 7.76 11.73
CA ARG A 137 4.47 6.85 10.68
C ARG A 137 4.15 7.39 9.28
N VAL A 138 4.48 8.65 9.03
CA VAL A 138 4.14 9.35 7.80
C VAL A 138 5.00 8.79 6.65
N PRO A 139 4.41 8.33 5.54
CA PRO A 139 5.19 7.94 4.37
C PRO A 139 5.76 9.17 3.68
N VAL A 140 7.09 9.33 3.75
CA VAL A 140 7.78 10.50 3.18
C VAL A 140 8.35 10.24 1.79
N LYS A 141 8.64 8.97 1.47
CA LYS A 141 9.21 8.56 0.19
C LYS A 141 8.80 7.13 -0.15
N ILE A 142 8.60 6.88 -1.44
CA ILE A 142 8.46 5.54 -2.02
C ILE A 142 9.42 5.46 -3.20
N ASN A 143 10.20 4.39 -3.28
CA ASN A 143 11.01 4.06 -4.44
C ASN A 143 10.70 2.63 -4.85
N SER A 144 10.45 2.43 -6.14
CA SER A 144 10.21 1.11 -6.70
C SER A 144 11.07 0.94 -7.95
N LYS A 145 11.87 -0.12 -8.00
CA LYS A 145 12.53 -0.54 -9.23
C LYS A 145 11.49 -1.03 -10.24
N ILE A 146 11.66 -0.61 -11.49
CA ILE A 146 10.89 -1.11 -12.64
C ILE A 146 11.87 -1.67 -13.66
N LEU A 147 11.36 -2.33 -14.72
CA LEU A 147 12.19 -3.01 -15.72
C LEU A 147 13.33 -2.13 -16.26
N ILE A 148 13.06 -0.83 -16.47
CA ILE A 148 14.05 0.16 -16.89
C ILE A 148 13.93 1.39 -15.99
N GLY A 149 14.86 1.51 -15.04
CA GLY A 149 14.94 2.65 -14.12
C GLY A 149 14.17 2.44 -12.81
N SER A 150 13.59 3.52 -12.29
CA SER A 150 12.83 3.49 -11.04
C SER A 150 11.71 4.51 -11.05
N LEU A 151 10.65 4.21 -10.30
CA LEU A 151 9.65 5.19 -9.91
C LEU A 151 9.99 5.70 -8.51
N THR A 152 10.10 7.02 -8.34
CA THR A 152 10.23 7.65 -7.04
C THR A 152 9.04 8.57 -6.81
N ALA A 153 8.37 8.42 -5.67
CA ALA A 153 7.38 9.34 -5.17
C ALA A 153 7.88 9.97 -3.87
N THR A 154 7.80 11.28 -3.76
CA THR A 154 8.14 12.06 -2.57
C THR A 154 6.90 12.76 -2.04
N LEU A 155 6.75 12.82 -0.72
CA LEU A 155 5.68 13.59 -0.10
C LEU A 155 5.92 15.09 -0.34
N VAL A 156 4.90 15.77 -0.88
CA VAL A 156 4.97 17.21 -1.21
C VAL A 156 4.08 18.07 -0.32
N ASP A 157 3.04 17.47 0.25
CA ASP A 157 2.13 18.13 1.19
C ASP A 157 1.58 17.10 2.19
N TYR A 158 1.30 17.54 3.42
CA TYR A 158 0.78 16.70 4.48
C TYR A 158 0.01 17.51 5.52
N ASP A 159 -1.26 17.15 5.69
CA ASP A 159 -2.10 17.59 6.80
C ASP A 159 -2.71 16.36 7.49
N ASN A 160 -2.61 16.34 8.81
CA ASN A 160 -3.22 15.31 9.64
C ASN A 160 -3.50 15.85 11.05
N GLY A 161 -4.61 16.56 11.21
CA GLY A 161 -5.05 17.05 12.53
C GLY A 161 -5.25 15.96 13.60
N ALA A 162 -5.28 14.67 13.24
CA ALA A 162 -5.36 13.57 14.21
C ALA A 162 -4.00 13.13 14.77
N CYS A 163 -2.89 13.58 14.18
CA CYS A 163 -1.55 13.30 14.69
C CYS A 163 -0.81 14.62 14.96
N THR A 164 -0.74 14.99 16.23
CA THR A 164 -0.19 16.28 16.67
C THR A 164 1.31 16.24 16.98
N GLU A 165 1.94 15.06 16.86
CA GLU A 165 3.38 14.90 17.05
C GLU A 165 4.10 15.38 15.79
N LYS A 166 5.00 16.37 15.95
CA LYS A 166 5.80 16.86 14.83
C LYS A 166 6.97 15.91 14.59
N CYS A 167 7.21 15.57 13.33
CA CYS A 167 8.32 14.73 12.89
C CYS A 167 9.62 15.52 12.72
N TYR A 168 9.60 16.81 13.08
CA TYR A 168 10.61 17.82 12.77
C TYR A 168 10.58 18.90 13.85
N ASP A 169 11.74 19.49 14.12
CA ASP A 169 11.85 20.67 14.98
C ASP A 169 11.34 21.90 14.22
N GLU A 170 10.59 22.78 14.89
CA GLU A 170 10.29 24.11 14.33
C GLU A 170 11.58 24.93 14.24
N PRO A 171 11.77 25.73 13.17
CA PRO A 171 12.90 26.65 13.07
C PRO A 171 12.90 27.71 14.18
#